data_AF-A0A1Y2DGB5-F1
#
_entry.id   AF-A0A1Y2DGB5-F1
#
_cell.length_a   1.000
_cell.length_b   1.000
_cell.length_c   1.000
_cell.angle_alpha   90.00
_cell.angle_beta   90.00
_cell.angle_gamma   90.00
#
_symmetry.space_group_name_H-M   'P 1'
#
loop_
_entity.id
_entity.type
_entity.pdbx_description
1 polymer ?
#
loop_
_entity_poly.entity_id
_entity_poly.type
_entity_poly.pdbx_seq_one_letter_code
_entity_poly.pdbx_strand_id
1 'polypeptide(L)'
;PSYVINPRSHSPNTLRQFAVAGLSPEEDVPSKIYRHFPHQPLPDNYTTARDRRGRSRRDRMKSATSGSEADVDTDVDDGRWSRAEQQLVKSYSHRMKHLNTMTAIMHRCLYDGDIERAKRAFGMLVRTKEVDIRLNNMWAVGSEILMRDGEEKRHQSKGKDVLHDDHDEQATEGASSKPPPRWGSAENVETVKRYLEILIQQHPHDPHRPRLTSAVDFWPALFSIEIYSIDAEFKRALHRLDEQLDSTQDAESDTPLSYAGSDDFEMQSLRRDERRKSTKWASKDEIRQDTREAAQQIATRMDQIMENAPYDRHLEILRLRGMVSLFIGDLHLPTRIVEKQGIEDKLQGLEYELDKARDFFRRILERKGRLEPWLMKFL
;
A
#
# COMPACT_ATOMS: atom_id res chain seq x y z
N PRO A 1 -27.94 8.26 63.53
CA PRO A 1 -27.94 8.77 62.14
C PRO A 1 -27.25 10.14 62.07
N SER A 2 -25.92 10.14 61.99
CA SER A 2 -25.13 11.35 61.83
C SER A 2 -25.23 11.81 60.37
N TYR A 3 -25.98 12.89 60.13
CA TYR A 3 -25.96 13.63 58.86
C TYR A 3 -24.58 14.27 58.69
N VAL A 4 -23.63 13.50 58.17
CA VAL A 4 -22.34 14.00 57.72
C VAL A 4 -22.60 14.66 56.36
N ILE A 5 -22.80 15.97 56.38
CA ILE A 5 -22.84 16.79 55.17
C ILE A 5 -21.45 16.64 54.53
N ASN A 6 -21.39 16.07 53.32
CA ASN A 6 -20.13 15.92 52.59
C ASN A 6 -19.45 17.31 52.48
N PRO A 7 -18.21 17.48 52.98
CA PRO A 7 -17.51 18.77 52.95
C PRO A 7 -17.21 19.25 51.53
N ARG A 8 -17.38 18.39 50.52
CA ARG A 8 -17.24 18.71 49.10
C ARG A 8 -18.54 18.39 48.36
N SER A 9 -19.30 19.43 48.02
CA SER A 9 -20.49 19.28 47.19
C SER A 9 -20.10 19.02 45.74
N HIS A 10 -19.90 17.75 45.38
CA HIS A 10 -19.69 17.33 43.99
C HIS A 10 -21.01 17.34 43.21
N SER A 11 -20.94 17.58 41.90
CA SER A 11 -22.12 17.49 41.03
C SER A 11 -22.59 16.02 40.92
N PRO A 12 -23.89 15.76 40.64
CA PRO A 12 -24.39 14.40 40.44
C PRO A 12 -23.64 13.60 39.37
N ASN A 13 -23.17 14.28 38.32
CA ASN A 13 -22.37 13.66 37.25
C ASN A 13 -20.97 13.26 37.75
N THR A 14 -20.35 14.09 38.58
CA THR A 14 -19.04 13.79 39.19
C THR A 14 -19.12 12.59 40.12
N LEU A 15 -20.19 12.48 40.92
CA LEU A 15 -20.42 11.32 41.79
C LEU A 15 -20.59 10.02 41.00
N ARG A 16 -21.26 10.06 39.84
CA ARG A 16 -21.36 8.90 38.94
C ARG A 16 -20.00 8.50 38.37
N GLN A 17 -19.18 9.47 37.96
CA GLN A 17 -17.82 9.21 37.48
C GLN A 17 -16.94 8.60 38.57
N PHE A 18 -17.05 9.07 39.80
CA PHE A 18 -16.35 8.48 40.95
C PHE A 18 -16.79 7.03 41.20
N ALA A 19 -18.10 6.75 41.14
CA ALA A 19 -18.60 5.40 41.26
C ALA A 19 -18.07 4.46 40.16
N VAL A 20 -17.99 4.93 38.90
CA VAL A 20 -17.42 4.16 37.78
C VAL A 20 -15.91 3.97 37.95
N ALA A 21 -15.21 4.97 38.46
CA ALA A 21 -13.77 4.93 38.70
C ALA A 21 -13.37 4.21 40.01
N GLY A 22 -14.34 3.75 40.81
CA GLY A 22 -14.09 3.14 42.12
C GLY A 22 -13.58 4.11 43.19
N LEU A 23 -13.77 5.41 43.01
CA LEU A 23 -13.36 6.47 43.95
C LEU A 23 -14.48 6.79 44.94
N SER A 24 -14.09 7.14 46.17
CA SER A 24 -15.05 7.56 47.20
C SER A 24 -15.58 8.97 46.92
N PRO A 25 -16.83 9.31 47.27
CA PRO A 25 -17.38 10.66 47.16
C PRO A 25 -16.60 11.76 47.89
N GLU A 26 -15.70 11.39 48.79
CA GLU A 26 -14.86 12.27 49.61
C GLU A 26 -13.43 12.45 49.04
N GLU A 27 -13.03 11.64 48.05
CA GLU A 27 -11.68 11.65 47.49
C GLU A 27 -11.47 12.77 46.45
N ASP A 28 -10.24 13.26 46.35
CA ASP A 28 -9.86 14.24 45.33
C ASP A 28 -9.79 13.60 43.94
N VAL A 29 -10.22 14.35 42.92
CA VAL A 29 -10.07 13.91 41.52
C VAL A 29 -8.57 13.72 41.22
N PRO A 30 -8.15 12.60 40.61
CA PRO A 30 -6.74 12.34 40.31
C PRO A 30 -6.03 13.46 39.52
N SER A 31 -6.78 14.21 38.70
CA SER A 31 -6.26 15.38 37.97
C SER A 31 -5.80 16.55 38.84
N LYS A 32 -6.22 16.60 40.11
CA LYS A 32 -5.74 17.59 41.10
C LYS A 32 -4.50 17.11 41.84
N ILE A 33 -4.36 15.79 42.00
CA ILE A 33 -3.25 15.16 42.73
C ILE A 33 -2.01 15.08 41.82
N TYR A 34 -2.21 14.73 40.54
CA TYR A 34 -1.12 14.50 39.59
C TYR A 34 -1.03 15.62 38.54
N ARG A 35 0.10 16.35 38.55
CA ARG A 35 0.39 17.49 37.66
C ARG A 35 0.38 17.17 36.15
N HIS A 36 0.50 15.89 35.78
CA HIS A 36 0.54 15.46 34.38
C HIS A 36 -0.56 14.44 34.06
N PHE A 37 -1.70 14.54 34.73
CA PHE A 37 -2.83 13.68 34.44
C PHE A 37 -3.31 13.91 33.00
N PRO A 38 -3.44 12.86 32.17
CA PRO A 38 -3.97 13.01 30.82
C PRO A 38 -5.39 13.56 30.94
N HIS A 39 -5.63 14.76 30.42
CA HIS A 39 -6.86 15.56 30.58
C HIS A 39 -6.99 16.40 31.87
N GLN A 40 -5.90 17.02 32.35
CA GLN A 40 -5.99 18.08 33.35
C GLN A 40 -6.83 19.27 32.81
N PRO A 41 -7.82 19.79 33.57
CA PRO A 41 -8.54 20.99 33.15
C PRO A 41 -7.57 22.18 33.05
N LEU A 42 -7.79 23.03 32.05
CA LEU A 42 -6.95 24.21 31.82
C LEU A 42 -6.96 25.13 33.07
N PRO A 43 -5.82 25.73 33.45
CA PRO A 43 -5.75 26.63 34.60
C PRO A 43 -6.73 27.81 34.48
N ASP A 44 -7.46 28.11 35.57
CA ASP A 44 -8.50 29.16 35.65
C ASP A 44 -8.03 30.56 35.21
N ASN A 45 -6.71 30.79 35.18
CA ASN A 45 -6.06 32.03 34.75
C ASN A 45 -6.28 32.36 33.27
N TYR A 46 -6.83 31.43 32.47
CA TYR A 46 -7.23 31.69 31.08
C TYR A 46 -8.72 32.07 30.92
N THR A 47 -9.52 32.06 31.98
CA THR A 47 -10.88 32.64 31.96
C THR A 47 -10.79 34.15 32.15
N THR A 48 -10.52 34.86 31.06
CA THR A 48 -10.53 36.31 31.03
C THR A 48 -11.92 36.86 31.36
N ALA A 49 -12.08 37.33 32.59
CA ALA A 49 -12.76 38.57 33.00
C ALA A 49 -14.17 38.91 32.46
N ARG A 50 -14.92 38.01 31.80
CA ARG A 50 -16.27 38.32 31.28
C ARG A 50 -17.45 37.75 32.08
N ASP A 51 -17.24 36.78 32.97
CA ASP A 51 -18.34 36.03 33.60
C ASP A 51 -18.72 36.40 35.04
N ARG A 52 -18.37 37.61 35.50
CA ARG A 52 -18.81 38.11 36.83
C ARG A 52 -20.15 38.85 36.83
N ARG A 53 -20.94 38.80 35.75
CA ARG A 53 -22.28 39.44 35.68
C ARG A 53 -23.35 38.46 35.21
N GLY A 54 -23.59 37.40 35.99
CA GLY A 54 -24.65 36.45 35.67
C GLY A 54 -25.17 35.66 36.87
N ARG A 55 -24.99 36.15 38.09
CA ARG A 55 -25.45 35.46 39.30
C ARG A 55 -26.76 36.08 39.80
N SER A 56 -27.87 35.74 39.16
CA SER A 56 -29.19 35.70 39.82
C SER A 56 -30.21 34.95 38.96
N ARG A 57 -30.99 34.08 39.63
CA ARG A 57 -32.15 33.31 39.15
C ARG A 57 -31.87 31.95 38.50
N ARG A 58 -31.47 31.01 39.35
CA ARG A 58 -32.07 29.67 39.32
C ARG A 58 -33.47 29.78 39.92
N ASP A 59 -34.48 29.33 39.18
CA ASP A 59 -35.42 28.30 39.64
C ASP A 59 -36.53 28.10 38.60
N ARG A 60 -36.41 27.04 37.79
CA ARG A 60 -37.54 26.12 37.58
C ARG A 60 -37.06 24.79 37.01
N MET A 61 -37.20 23.75 37.82
CA MET A 61 -37.16 22.35 37.42
C MET A 61 -38.20 22.07 36.32
N LYS A 62 -37.84 21.21 35.36
CA LYS A 62 -38.69 20.09 34.91
C LYS A 62 -37.81 18.93 34.46
N SER A 63 -37.81 17.87 35.26
CA SER A 63 -37.57 16.47 34.90
C SER A 63 -38.51 16.09 33.73
N ALA A 64 -38.11 15.40 32.67
CA ALA A 64 -37.84 13.97 32.49
C ALA A 64 -37.89 13.82 30.95
N THR A 65 -37.11 13.01 30.25
CA THR A 65 -37.07 11.55 30.29
C THR A 65 -35.91 11.07 29.43
N SER A 66 -35.34 9.95 29.88
CA SER A 66 -34.40 9.04 29.23
C SER A 66 -34.56 8.87 27.71
N GLY A 67 -33.43 8.86 27.00
CA GLY A 67 -33.28 8.36 25.64
C GLY A 67 -31.90 8.73 25.08
N SER A 68 -31.00 7.76 25.06
CA SER A 68 -29.74 7.72 24.29
C SER A 68 -29.92 8.35 22.89
N GLU A 69 -29.01 9.15 22.35
CA GLU A 69 -27.65 8.79 21.94
C GLU A 69 -26.76 10.05 21.89
N ALA A 70 -25.44 9.84 21.90
CA ALA A 70 -24.41 10.87 22.01
C ALA A 70 -24.48 11.93 20.89
N ASP A 71 -25.14 13.05 21.19
CA ASP A 71 -24.83 14.34 20.59
C ASP A 71 -23.53 14.85 21.24
N VAL A 72 -22.49 14.99 20.44
CA VAL A 72 -21.30 15.76 20.81
C VAL A 72 -21.75 17.21 20.90
N ASP A 73 -22.14 17.61 22.11
CA ASP A 73 -22.50 18.99 22.44
C ASP A 73 -21.23 19.82 22.32
N THR A 74 -21.03 20.44 21.15
CA THR A 74 -20.06 21.50 21.01
C THR A 74 -20.67 22.72 21.71
N ASP A 75 -20.36 22.88 22.99
CA ASP A 75 -20.57 24.12 23.76
C ASP A 75 -19.76 25.24 23.08
N VAL A 76 -20.32 25.79 22.01
CA VAL A 76 -19.84 26.98 21.31
C VAL A 76 -20.70 28.13 21.82
N ASP A 77 -20.05 29.06 22.50
CA ASP A 77 -20.51 30.39 22.93
C ASP A 77 -21.79 30.86 22.19
N ASP A 78 -22.86 31.05 22.97
CA ASP A 78 -24.25 31.26 22.54
C ASP A 78 -24.47 32.68 21.98
N GLY A 79 -23.57 33.11 21.08
CA GLY A 79 -23.82 34.18 20.14
C GLY A 79 -24.91 33.71 19.19
N ARG A 80 -26.12 34.27 19.34
CA ARG A 80 -27.35 33.98 18.59
C ARG A 80 -27.14 33.74 17.08
N TRP A 81 -26.78 32.52 16.69
CA TRP A 81 -26.75 32.10 15.29
C TRP A 81 -28.17 32.03 14.75
N SER A 82 -28.36 32.51 13.53
CA SER A 82 -29.67 32.43 12.88
C SER A 82 -30.09 30.97 12.71
N ARG A 83 -31.39 30.69 12.75
CA ARG A 83 -31.94 29.35 12.49
C ARG A 83 -31.45 28.76 11.15
N ALA A 84 -31.15 29.63 10.18
CA ALA A 84 -30.55 29.27 8.90
C ALA A 84 -29.09 28.78 9.04
N GLU A 85 -28.27 29.42 9.86
CA GLU A 85 -26.88 29.03 10.10
C GLU A 85 -26.81 27.68 10.83
N GLN A 86 -27.69 27.47 11.81
CA GLN A 86 -27.81 26.17 12.50
C GLN A 86 -28.23 25.04 11.54
N GLN A 87 -29.14 25.31 10.60
CA GLN A 87 -29.53 24.33 9.58
C GLN A 87 -28.38 24.02 8.61
N LEU A 88 -27.59 25.02 8.21
CA LEU A 88 -26.43 24.84 7.35
C LEU A 88 -25.37 23.96 8.03
N VAL A 89 -25.03 24.23 9.29
CA VAL A 89 -24.06 23.44 10.07
C VAL A 89 -24.54 22.00 10.26
N LYS A 90 -25.84 21.80 10.55
CA LYS A 90 -26.43 20.45 10.61
C LYS A 90 -26.33 19.73 9.26
N SER A 91 -26.67 20.41 8.16
CA SER A 91 -26.59 19.81 6.83
C SER A 91 -25.16 19.42 6.47
N TYR A 92 -24.17 20.26 6.82
CA TYR A 92 -22.75 19.98 6.63
C TYR A 92 -22.30 18.79 7.47
N SER A 93 -22.69 18.73 8.75
CA SER A 93 -22.40 17.60 9.64
C SER A 93 -22.97 16.29 9.10
N HIS A 94 -24.21 16.27 8.61
CA HIS A 94 -24.80 15.08 7.99
C HIS A 94 -24.06 14.66 6.71
N ARG A 95 -23.63 15.61 5.88
CA ARG A 95 -22.81 15.32 4.69
C ARG A 95 -21.46 14.71 5.07
N MET A 96 -20.76 15.28 6.05
CA MET A 96 -19.48 14.74 6.54
C MET A 96 -19.64 13.34 7.14
N LYS A 97 -20.71 13.09 7.90
CA LYS A 97 -21.04 11.74 8.39
C LYS A 97 -21.22 10.76 7.23
N HIS A 98 -21.93 11.17 6.18
CA HIS A 98 -22.12 10.32 4.99
C HIS A 98 -20.80 10.01 4.27
N LEU A 99 -19.93 11.01 4.06
CA LEU A 99 -18.61 10.81 3.46
C LEU A 99 -17.77 9.84 4.28
N ASN A 100 -17.69 10.02 5.60
CA ASN A 100 -16.96 9.12 6.49
C ASN A 100 -17.50 7.69 6.43
N THR A 101 -18.83 7.52 6.41
CA THR A 101 -19.46 6.21 6.27
C THR A 101 -19.13 5.58 4.91
N MET A 102 -19.17 6.33 3.81
CA MET A 102 -18.82 5.84 2.48
C MET A 102 -17.34 5.44 2.40
N THR A 103 -16.43 6.23 2.97
CA THR A 103 -15.00 5.89 3.07
C THR A 103 -14.78 4.62 3.88
N ALA A 104 -15.48 4.46 5.01
CA ALA A 104 -15.41 3.26 5.84
C ALA A 104 -15.93 2.01 5.09
N ILE A 105 -17.06 2.12 4.40
CA ILE A 105 -17.61 1.04 3.57
C ILE A 105 -16.63 0.66 2.46
N MET A 106 -16.03 1.64 1.78
CA MET A 106 -15.04 1.40 0.74
C MET A 106 -13.85 0.60 1.26
N HIS A 107 -13.23 1.01 2.37
CA HIS A 107 -12.10 0.27 2.96
C HIS A 107 -12.48 -1.13 3.43
N ARG A 108 -13.68 -1.28 4.01
CA ARG A 108 -14.20 -2.60 4.39
C ARG A 108 -14.38 -3.50 3.16
N CYS A 109 -14.98 -3.00 2.09
CA CYS A 109 -15.13 -3.76 0.85
C CYS A 109 -13.78 -4.17 0.25
N LEU A 110 -12.75 -3.30 0.30
CA LEU A 110 -11.39 -3.64 -0.12
C LEU A 110 -10.75 -4.74 0.72
N TYR A 111 -10.98 -4.73 2.03
CA TYR A 111 -10.53 -5.77 2.95
C TYR A 111 -11.24 -7.11 2.69
N ASP A 112 -12.55 -7.07 2.47
CA ASP A 112 -13.38 -8.25 2.20
C ASP A 112 -13.16 -8.80 0.77
N GLY A 113 -12.45 -8.07 -0.10
CA GLY A 113 -12.19 -8.45 -1.49
C GLY A 113 -13.34 -8.16 -2.46
N ASP A 114 -14.34 -7.39 -2.04
CA ASP A 114 -15.44 -6.92 -2.88
C ASP A 114 -15.07 -5.59 -3.57
N ILE A 115 -14.34 -5.73 -4.67
CA ILE A 115 -13.83 -4.66 -5.51
C ILE A 115 -14.98 -3.93 -6.23
N GLU A 116 -16.05 -4.60 -6.64
CA GLU A 116 -17.18 -3.99 -7.34
C GLU A 116 -17.98 -3.05 -6.44
N ARG A 117 -18.20 -3.40 -5.16
CA ARG A 117 -18.78 -2.48 -4.18
C ARG A 117 -17.80 -1.37 -3.81
N ALA A 118 -16.51 -1.68 -3.63
CA ALA A 118 -15.49 -0.68 -3.35
C ALA A 118 -15.40 0.37 -4.47
N LYS A 119 -15.37 -0.06 -5.74
CA LYS A 119 -15.32 0.79 -6.93
C LYS A 119 -16.54 1.70 -7.03
N ARG A 120 -17.74 1.19 -6.71
CA ARG A 120 -18.96 2.00 -6.66
C ARG A 120 -18.92 3.04 -5.53
N ALA A 121 -18.52 2.64 -4.33
CA ALA A 121 -18.37 3.55 -3.19
C ALA A 121 -17.34 4.66 -3.49
N PHE A 122 -16.18 4.29 -4.03
CA PHE A 122 -15.15 5.24 -4.46
C PHE A 122 -15.66 6.17 -5.55
N GLY A 123 -16.37 5.65 -6.55
CA GLY A 123 -16.97 6.48 -7.60
C GLY A 123 -18.02 7.46 -7.07
N MET A 124 -18.74 7.14 -5.99
CA MET A 124 -19.64 8.11 -5.34
C MET A 124 -18.84 9.20 -4.62
N LEU A 125 -17.79 8.82 -3.88
CA LEU A 125 -16.90 9.76 -3.18
C LEU A 125 -16.25 10.76 -4.15
N VAL A 126 -15.65 10.28 -5.25
CA VAL A 126 -14.94 11.13 -6.22
C VAL A 126 -15.86 12.13 -6.93
N ARG A 127 -17.15 11.81 -7.09
CA ARG A 127 -18.13 12.73 -7.70
C ARG A 127 -18.56 13.85 -6.75
N THR A 128 -18.34 13.71 -5.45
CA THR A 128 -18.65 14.78 -4.49
C THR A 128 -17.58 15.86 -4.57
N LYS A 129 -18.01 17.11 -4.77
CA LYS A 129 -17.10 18.26 -4.95
C LYS A 129 -16.21 18.56 -3.73
N GLU A 130 -16.55 18.00 -2.57
CA GLU A 130 -15.87 18.23 -1.30
C GLU A 130 -14.68 17.28 -1.08
N VAL A 131 -14.57 16.21 -1.88
CA VAL A 131 -13.49 15.21 -1.76
C VAL A 131 -12.38 15.53 -2.76
N ASP A 132 -11.22 15.91 -2.25
CA ASP A 132 -9.99 16.02 -3.04
C ASP A 132 -9.30 14.64 -3.09
N ILE A 133 -9.10 14.11 -4.29
CA ILE A 133 -8.48 12.79 -4.55
C ILE A 133 -7.02 12.75 -4.05
N ARG A 134 -6.38 13.91 -3.94
CA ARG A 134 -5.00 14.05 -3.43
C ARG A 134 -4.89 13.81 -1.94
N LEU A 135 -5.98 14.04 -1.20
CA LEU A 135 -6.00 13.88 0.25
C LEU A 135 -6.29 12.42 0.62
N ASN A 136 -5.89 12.06 1.85
CA ASN A 136 -6.19 10.77 2.48
C ASN A 136 -5.81 9.53 1.64
N ASN A 137 -4.80 9.64 0.78
CA ASN A 137 -4.37 8.57 -0.13
C ASN A 137 -5.48 8.04 -1.05
N MET A 138 -6.51 8.84 -1.33
CA MET A 138 -7.63 8.42 -2.17
C MET A 138 -7.17 8.10 -3.60
N TRP A 139 -6.14 8.78 -4.10
CA TRP A 139 -5.51 8.45 -5.37
C TRP A 139 -4.89 7.03 -5.37
N ALA A 140 -4.23 6.63 -4.28
CA ALA A 140 -3.62 5.31 -4.15
C ALA A 140 -4.68 4.22 -3.96
N VAL A 141 -5.78 4.52 -3.26
CA VAL A 141 -6.95 3.64 -3.19
C VAL A 141 -7.57 3.46 -4.58
N GLY A 142 -7.65 4.54 -5.36
CA GLY A 142 -8.13 4.49 -6.75
C GLY A 142 -7.29 3.56 -7.63
N SER A 143 -5.95 3.64 -7.53
CA SER A 143 -5.06 2.74 -8.27
C SER A 143 -5.17 1.29 -7.79
N GLU A 144 -5.34 1.04 -6.49
CA GLU A 144 -5.57 -0.31 -5.96
C GLU A 144 -6.87 -0.92 -6.50
N ILE A 145 -7.98 -0.17 -6.45
CA ILE A 145 -9.28 -0.63 -6.97
C ILE A 145 -9.16 -0.99 -8.44
N LEU A 146 -8.50 -0.15 -9.24
CA LEU A 146 -8.30 -0.39 -10.67
C LEU A 146 -7.41 -1.62 -10.91
N MET A 147 -6.35 -1.81 -10.11
CA MET A 147 -5.45 -2.97 -10.22
C MET A 147 -6.19 -4.28 -9.92
N ARG A 148 -7.07 -4.26 -8.92
CA ARG A 148 -7.83 -5.43 -8.44
C ARG A 148 -9.16 -5.65 -9.18
N ASP A 149 -9.49 -4.79 -10.14
CA ASP A 149 -10.75 -4.88 -10.88
C ASP A 149 -10.89 -6.25 -11.57
N GLY A 150 -12.01 -6.93 -11.36
CA GLY A 150 -12.25 -8.28 -11.90
C GLY A 150 -11.69 -9.45 -11.08
N GLU A 151 -11.03 -9.23 -9.93
CA GLU A 151 -10.58 -10.33 -9.05
C GLU A 151 -11.74 -11.23 -8.58
N GLU A 152 -12.91 -10.66 -8.31
CA GLU A 152 -14.10 -11.40 -7.85
C GLU A 152 -14.59 -12.46 -8.85
N LYS A 153 -14.61 -12.13 -10.15
CA LYS A 153 -15.04 -13.06 -11.21
C LYS A 153 -14.11 -14.27 -11.27
N ARG A 154 -12.82 -14.05 -10.98
CA ARG A 154 -11.79 -15.09 -10.95
C ARG A 154 -11.88 -15.98 -9.71
N HIS A 155 -12.30 -15.43 -8.57
CA HIS A 155 -12.58 -16.21 -7.37
C HIS A 155 -13.87 -17.04 -7.52
N GLN A 156 -14.90 -16.49 -8.16
CA GLN A 156 -16.15 -17.20 -8.42
C GLN A 156 -16.00 -18.31 -9.48
N SER A 157 -15.17 -18.12 -10.50
CA SER A 157 -14.87 -19.20 -11.47
C SER A 157 -14.10 -20.34 -10.82
N LYS A 158 -13.10 -20.03 -9.98
CA LYS A 158 -12.35 -21.05 -9.22
C LYS A 158 -13.20 -21.79 -8.19
N GLY A 159 -14.19 -21.13 -7.57
CA GLY A 159 -15.08 -21.76 -6.58
C GLY A 159 -16.11 -22.73 -7.19
N LYS A 160 -16.30 -22.72 -8.52
CA LYS A 160 -17.28 -23.57 -9.20
C LYS A 160 -16.70 -24.90 -9.69
N ASP A 161 -15.38 -24.98 -9.84
CA ASP A 161 -14.66 -26.19 -10.25
C ASP A 161 -14.28 -27.10 -9.06
N VAL A 162 -14.66 -26.77 -7.82
CA VAL A 162 -14.27 -27.51 -6.59
C VAL A 162 -15.39 -28.46 -6.09
N LEU A 163 -16.46 -28.67 -6.85
CA LEU A 163 -17.54 -29.60 -6.44
C LEU A 163 -17.30 -31.08 -6.84
N HIS A 164 -16.05 -31.47 -7.09
CA HIS A 164 -15.70 -32.89 -7.19
C HIS A 164 -14.22 -33.16 -6.90
N ASP A 165 -13.82 -33.08 -5.62
CA ASP A 165 -12.67 -33.86 -5.12
C ASP A 165 -12.69 -33.94 -3.58
N ASP A 166 -13.72 -34.57 -3.02
CA ASP A 166 -13.65 -35.07 -1.65
C ASP A 166 -12.96 -36.45 -1.71
N HIS A 167 -11.63 -36.46 -1.62
CA HIS A 167 -10.78 -37.52 -1.02
C HIS A 167 -9.31 -37.35 -1.47
N ASP A 168 -8.50 -36.60 -0.72
CA ASP A 168 -7.21 -37.13 -0.21
C ASP A 168 -6.54 -36.17 0.78
N GLU A 169 -6.78 -36.42 2.07
CA GLU A 169 -5.84 -36.06 3.14
C GLU A 169 -4.69 -37.08 3.14
N GLN A 170 -3.81 -36.98 2.15
CA GLN A 170 -2.46 -37.54 2.24
C GLN A 170 -1.52 -36.73 1.36
N ALA A 171 -0.80 -35.83 2.02
CA ALA A 171 0.27 -35.02 1.46
C ALA A 171 1.34 -35.94 0.85
N THR A 172 1.22 -36.18 -0.45
CA THR A 172 2.31 -36.66 -1.29
C THR A 172 3.05 -35.44 -1.83
N GLU A 173 4.35 -35.39 -1.56
CA GLU A 173 5.30 -34.35 -1.94
C GLU A 173 5.56 -34.34 -3.46
N GLY A 174 4.52 -34.09 -4.26
CA GLY A 174 4.59 -33.86 -5.70
C GLY A 174 4.20 -32.41 -6.00
N ALA A 175 5.18 -31.51 -5.98
CA ALA A 175 5.00 -30.07 -6.17
C ALA A 175 4.54 -29.73 -7.60
N SER A 176 3.27 -29.91 -7.94
CA SER A 176 2.66 -29.21 -9.08
C SER A 176 2.54 -27.72 -8.71
N SER A 177 3.59 -26.99 -9.07
CA SER A 177 3.88 -25.66 -8.54
C SER A 177 2.85 -24.63 -9.02
N LYS A 178 1.99 -24.16 -8.12
CA LYS A 178 1.06 -23.06 -8.43
C LYS A 178 1.86 -21.86 -8.96
N PRO A 179 1.38 -21.16 -10.00
CA PRO A 179 2.09 -20.02 -10.54
C PRO A 179 2.29 -18.94 -9.47
N PRO A 180 3.40 -18.18 -9.51
CA PRO A 180 3.72 -17.20 -8.50
C PRO A 180 2.58 -16.20 -8.33
N PRO A 181 2.22 -15.87 -7.07
CA PRO A 181 1.12 -14.96 -6.79
C PRO A 181 1.41 -13.58 -7.39
N ARG A 182 0.39 -12.97 -7.98
CA ARG A 182 0.43 -11.60 -8.49
C ARG A 182 -0.72 -10.81 -7.91
N TRP A 183 -0.42 -9.57 -7.59
CA TRP A 183 -1.37 -8.54 -7.24
C TRP A 183 -2.04 -8.01 -8.52
N GLY A 184 -3.36 -8.18 -8.61
CA GLY A 184 -4.15 -7.75 -9.76
C GLY A 184 -3.93 -8.54 -11.06
N SER A 185 -4.54 -8.02 -12.12
CA SER A 185 -4.46 -8.56 -13.49
C SER A 185 -3.43 -7.80 -14.34
N ALA A 186 -2.86 -8.45 -15.36
CA ALA A 186 -1.96 -7.80 -16.33
C ALA A 186 -2.64 -6.70 -17.11
N GLU A 187 -3.88 -6.96 -17.49
CA GLU A 187 -4.72 -6.07 -18.29
C GLU A 187 -5.01 -4.75 -17.55
N ASN A 188 -5.06 -4.82 -16.21
CA ASN A 188 -5.37 -3.68 -15.37
C ASN A 188 -4.19 -2.71 -15.22
N VAL A 189 -2.96 -3.17 -15.46
CA VAL A 189 -1.75 -2.34 -15.34
C VAL A 189 -1.85 -1.11 -16.23
N GLU A 190 -2.32 -1.26 -17.47
CA GLU A 190 -2.48 -0.15 -18.42
C GLU A 190 -3.56 0.85 -17.98
N THR A 191 -4.63 0.34 -17.38
CA THR A 191 -5.69 1.20 -16.83
C THR A 191 -5.16 2.03 -15.65
N VAL A 192 -4.35 1.43 -14.79
CA VAL A 192 -3.72 2.11 -13.65
C VAL A 192 -2.68 3.13 -14.11
N LYS A 193 -1.88 2.79 -15.13
CA LYS A 193 -0.94 3.73 -15.76
C LYS A 193 -1.64 4.98 -16.24
N ARG A 194 -2.69 4.81 -17.06
CA ARG A 194 -3.49 5.92 -17.58
C ARG A 194 -4.08 6.77 -16.46
N TYR A 195 -4.57 6.13 -15.40
CA TYR A 195 -5.11 6.84 -14.24
C TYR A 195 -4.05 7.73 -13.57
N LEU A 196 -2.85 7.21 -13.31
CA LEU A 196 -1.76 7.97 -12.71
C LEU A 196 -1.22 9.05 -13.65
N GLU A 197 -1.14 8.80 -14.95
CA GLU A 197 -0.75 9.80 -15.95
C GLU A 197 -1.72 10.98 -15.99
N ILE A 198 -3.03 10.71 -15.92
CA ILE A 198 -4.06 11.75 -15.81
C ILE A 198 -3.84 12.57 -14.52
N LEU A 199 -3.56 11.93 -13.38
CA LEU A 199 -3.29 12.64 -12.13
C LEU A 199 -2.02 13.50 -12.20
N ILE A 200 -0.96 13.01 -12.86
CA ILE A 200 0.28 13.75 -13.10
C ILE A 200 0.01 15.02 -13.91
N GLN A 201 -0.82 14.91 -14.96
CA GLN A 201 -1.18 16.05 -15.81
C GLN A 201 -2.10 17.05 -15.09
N GLN A 202 -3.06 16.56 -14.29
CA GLN A 202 -4.03 17.40 -13.57
C GLN A 202 -3.43 18.11 -12.36
N HIS A 203 -2.38 17.53 -11.76
CA HIS A 203 -1.76 18.07 -10.56
C HIS A 203 -0.23 18.19 -10.70
N PRO A 204 0.26 19.10 -11.57
CA PRO A 204 1.69 19.40 -11.66
C PRO A 204 2.25 19.89 -10.32
N HIS A 205 3.56 19.76 -10.15
CA HIS A 205 4.24 20.25 -8.96
C HIS A 205 4.18 21.78 -8.87
N ASP A 206 3.62 22.30 -7.77
CA ASP A 206 3.61 23.72 -7.43
C ASP A 206 4.68 24.01 -6.36
N PRO A 207 5.75 24.78 -6.67
CA PRO A 207 6.79 25.15 -5.71
C PRO A 207 6.26 25.89 -4.46
N HIS A 208 5.14 26.60 -4.57
CA HIS A 208 4.57 27.34 -3.44
C HIS A 208 3.79 26.43 -2.47
N ARG A 209 3.49 25.20 -2.88
CA ARG A 209 2.66 24.25 -2.12
C ARG A 209 3.30 22.85 -2.07
N PRO A 210 4.52 22.73 -1.50
CA PRO A 210 5.28 21.47 -1.54
C PRO A 210 4.68 20.34 -0.69
N ARG A 211 3.70 20.63 0.18
CA ARG A 211 3.06 19.62 1.04
C ARG A 211 1.82 18.98 0.43
N LEU A 212 1.31 19.51 -0.68
CA LEU A 212 0.18 18.89 -1.36
C LEU A 212 0.69 17.78 -2.25
N THR A 213 -0.04 16.66 -2.26
CA THR A 213 0.24 15.56 -3.17
C THR A 213 0.20 16.08 -4.61
N SER A 214 1.24 15.80 -5.37
CA SER A 214 1.43 16.31 -6.73
C SER A 214 2.06 15.24 -7.63
N ALA A 215 2.38 15.62 -8.87
CA ALA A 215 3.15 14.79 -9.78
C ALA A 215 4.40 14.16 -9.14
N VAL A 216 5.04 14.82 -8.17
CA VAL A 216 6.21 14.29 -7.43
C VAL A 216 5.90 12.98 -6.69
N ASP A 217 4.67 12.79 -6.21
CA ASP A 217 4.25 11.58 -5.50
C ASP A 217 3.73 10.52 -6.48
N PHE A 218 3.10 10.94 -7.57
CA PHE A 218 2.51 10.05 -8.57
C PHE A 218 3.56 9.36 -9.44
N TRP A 219 4.65 10.04 -9.80
CA TRP A 219 5.73 9.45 -10.60
C TRP A 219 6.37 8.21 -9.95
N PRO A 220 6.83 8.24 -8.67
CA PRO A 220 7.31 7.06 -7.98
C PRO A 220 6.30 5.91 -8.00
N ALA A 221 5.01 6.21 -7.79
CA ALA A 221 3.97 5.19 -7.77
C ALA A 221 3.76 4.56 -9.16
N LEU A 222 3.74 5.37 -10.21
CA LEU A 222 3.65 4.89 -11.60
C LEU A 222 4.81 3.93 -11.89
N PHE A 223 6.05 4.39 -11.69
CA PHE A 223 7.22 3.57 -11.95
C PHE A 223 7.27 2.30 -11.10
N SER A 224 6.88 2.38 -9.82
CA SER A 224 6.83 1.21 -8.94
C SER A 224 5.88 0.14 -9.47
N ILE A 225 4.71 0.54 -9.99
CA ILE A 225 3.74 -0.38 -10.60
C ILE A 225 4.28 -0.99 -11.89
N GLU A 226 4.98 -0.20 -12.71
CA GLU A 226 5.61 -0.72 -13.94
C GLU A 226 6.69 -1.74 -13.64
N ILE A 227 7.59 -1.43 -12.70
CA ILE A 227 8.68 -2.31 -12.27
C ILE A 227 8.10 -3.59 -11.67
N TYR A 228 7.08 -3.47 -10.81
CA TYR A 228 6.36 -4.61 -10.28
C TYR A 228 5.78 -5.50 -11.38
N SER A 229 5.15 -4.90 -12.40
CA SER A 229 4.56 -5.65 -13.51
C SER A 229 5.63 -6.41 -14.30
N ILE A 230 6.79 -5.80 -14.55
CA ILE A 230 7.90 -6.46 -15.25
C ILE A 230 8.43 -7.63 -14.43
N ASP A 231 8.70 -7.44 -13.13
CA ASP A 231 9.18 -8.52 -12.25
C ASP A 231 8.17 -9.67 -12.14
N ALA A 232 6.87 -9.35 -12.06
CA ALA A 232 5.81 -10.35 -12.01
C ALA A 232 5.70 -11.16 -13.31
N GLU A 233 5.79 -10.52 -14.48
CA GLU A 233 5.81 -11.23 -15.77
C GLU A 233 7.09 -12.05 -15.95
N PHE A 234 8.24 -11.52 -15.54
CA PHE A 234 9.53 -12.22 -15.57
C PHE A 234 9.47 -13.52 -14.76
N LYS A 235 9.03 -13.46 -13.50
CA LYS A 235 8.87 -14.65 -12.64
C LYS A 235 7.90 -15.68 -13.22
N ARG A 236 6.83 -15.22 -13.86
CA ARG A 236 5.83 -16.10 -14.50
C ARG A 236 6.34 -16.73 -15.78
N ALA A 237 7.08 -15.99 -16.59
CA ALA A 237 7.70 -16.52 -17.79
C ALA A 237 8.70 -17.62 -17.43
N LEU A 238 9.52 -17.41 -16.39
CA LEU A 238 10.43 -18.44 -15.88
C LEU A 238 9.68 -19.68 -15.36
N HIS A 239 8.61 -19.47 -14.60
CA HIS A 239 7.79 -20.56 -14.06
C HIS A 239 7.12 -21.38 -15.17
N ARG A 240 6.50 -20.74 -16.17
CA ARG A 240 5.93 -21.43 -17.35
C ARG A 240 6.98 -22.23 -18.12
N LEU A 241 8.19 -21.68 -18.27
CA LEU A 241 9.28 -22.36 -18.94
C LEU A 241 9.74 -23.59 -18.15
N ASP A 242 9.83 -23.49 -16.82
CA ASP A 242 10.17 -24.64 -15.98
C ASP A 242 9.07 -25.73 -16.05
N GLU A 243 7.78 -25.38 -15.99
CA GLU A 243 6.66 -26.34 -16.16
C GLU A 243 6.65 -27.04 -17.54
N GLN A 244 6.87 -26.28 -18.62
CA GLN A 244 6.96 -26.84 -19.97
C GLN A 244 8.10 -27.84 -20.10
N LEU A 245 9.22 -27.61 -19.41
CA LEU A 245 10.38 -28.49 -19.49
C LEU A 245 10.22 -29.73 -18.62
N ASP A 246 9.62 -29.60 -17.45
CA ASP A 246 9.37 -30.74 -16.56
C ASP A 246 8.35 -31.70 -17.20
N SER A 247 7.28 -31.19 -17.82
CA SER A 247 6.31 -32.02 -18.56
C SER A 247 6.92 -32.77 -19.76
N THR A 248 7.93 -32.21 -20.43
CA THR A 248 8.63 -32.91 -21.52
C THR A 248 9.56 -34.03 -21.03
N GLN A 249 10.05 -33.96 -19.79
CA GLN A 249 10.92 -34.99 -19.21
C GLN A 249 10.15 -36.27 -18.89
N ASP A 250 8.95 -36.13 -18.33
CA ASP A 250 8.10 -37.28 -17.98
C ASP A 250 7.64 -38.07 -19.21
N ALA A 251 7.36 -37.38 -20.32
CA ALA A 251 6.87 -38.02 -21.56
C ALA A 251 7.94 -38.80 -22.35
N GLU A 252 9.23 -38.46 -22.23
CA GLU A 252 10.32 -39.15 -22.94
C GLU A 252 10.93 -40.32 -22.14
N SER A 253 10.65 -40.42 -20.83
CA SER A 253 11.10 -41.52 -19.96
C SER A 253 10.43 -42.86 -20.29
N ASP A 254 9.23 -42.82 -20.90
CA ASP A 254 8.42 -44.00 -21.24
C ASP A 254 8.86 -44.76 -22.50
N THR A 255 10.02 -44.42 -23.09
CA THR A 255 10.54 -45.11 -24.28
C THR A 255 11.22 -46.43 -23.87
N PRO A 256 10.71 -47.62 -24.25
CA PRO A 256 11.26 -48.89 -23.76
C PRO A 256 12.71 -49.09 -24.21
N LEU A 257 13.63 -49.23 -23.25
CA LEU A 257 15.04 -49.55 -23.47
C LEU A 257 15.19 -50.92 -24.16
N SER A 258 15.45 -50.91 -25.46
CA SER A 258 15.95 -52.08 -26.20
C SER A 258 17.45 -52.22 -25.96
N TYR A 259 17.85 -53.33 -25.32
CA TYR A 259 19.23 -53.76 -25.07
C TYR A 259 20.12 -53.69 -26.32
N ALA A 260 21.04 -52.70 -26.38
CA ALA A 260 22.21 -52.74 -27.26
C ALA A 260 23.34 -51.84 -26.71
N GLY A 261 24.46 -52.44 -26.30
CA GLY A 261 25.79 -51.81 -26.20
C GLY A 261 25.98 -50.71 -25.13
N SER A 262 26.40 -51.12 -23.93
CA SER A 262 26.40 -50.37 -22.66
C SER A 262 27.29 -49.10 -22.54
N ASP A 263 28.05 -48.66 -23.53
CA ASP A 263 29.01 -47.55 -23.37
C ASP A 263 28.70 -46.35 -24.30
N ASP A 264 28.25 -46.62 -25.53
CA ASP A 264 27.90 -45.58 -26.51
C ASP A 264 26.55 -44.92 -26.18
N PHE A 265 25.63 -45.67 -25.57
CA PHE A 265 24.31 -45.18 -25.15
C PHE A 265 24.37 -44.17 -23.99
N GLU A 266 25.25 -44.40 -23.01
CA GLU A 266 25.41 -43.51 -21.86
C GLU A 266 26.03 -42.18 -22.29
N MET A 267 27.03 -42.21 -23.18
CA MET A 267 27.61 -41.00 -23.75
C MET A 267 26.63 -40.22 -24.64
N GLN A 268 25.73 -40.90 -25.35
CA GLN A 268 24.69 -40.27 -26.17
C GLN A 268 23.56 -39.66 -25.31
N SER A 269 23.22 -40.29 -24.19
CA SER A 269 22.28 -39.78 -23.18
C SER A 269 22.80 -38.49 -22.53
N LEU A 270 24.06 -38.49 -22.07
CA LEU A 270 24.71 -37.31 -21.49
C LEU A 270 24.74 -36.12 -22.47
N ARG A 271 25.08 -36.36 -23.74
CA ARG A 271 25.06 -35.32 -24.79
C ARG A 271 23.66 -34.77 -25.04
N ARG A 272 22.62 -35.63 -25.00
CA ARG A 272 21.23 -35.20 -25.17
C ARG A 272 20.78 -34.33 -24.00
N ASP A 273 21.15 -34.69 -22.78
CA ASP A 273 20.84 -33.91 -21.58
C ASP A 273 21.61 -32.59 -21.52
N GLU A 274 22.88 -32.56 -21.94
CA GLU A 274 23.64 -31.33 -22.10
C GLU A 274 23.00 -30.39 -23.13
N ARG A 275 22.54 -30.93 -24.26
CA ARG A 275 21.86 -30.15 -25.29
C ARG A 275 20.54 -29.58 -24.78
N ARG A 276 19.74 -30.37 -24.05
CA ARG A 276 18.48 -29.92 -23.42
C ARG A 276 18.71 -28.86 -22.35
N LYS A 277 19.72 -29.05 -21.49
CA LYS A 277 20.13 -28.04 -20.51
C LYS A 277 20.56 -26.76 -21.22
N SER A 278 21.33 -26.87 -22.30
CA SER A 278 21.74 -25.72 -23.10
C SER A 278 20.55 -24.95 -23.68
N THR A 279 19.56 -25.65 -24.27
CA THR A 279 18.34 -25.00 -24.77
C THR A 279 17.52 -24.36 -23.65
N LYS A 280 17.42 -25.01 -22.48
CA LYS A 280 16.77 -24.44 -21.30
C LYS A 280 17.43 -23.13 -20.86
N TRP A 281 18.75 -23.11 -20.79
CA TRP A 281 19.50 -21.91 -20.41
C TRP A 281 19.39 -20.80 -21.45
N ALA A 282 19.43 -21.15 -22.74
CA ALA A 282 19.22 -20.19 -23.82
C ALA A 282 17.84 -19.52 -23.73
N SER A 283 16.76 -20.28 -23.52
CA SER A 283 15.42 -19.73 -23.32
C SER A 283 15.30 -18.88 -22.04
N LYS A 284 16.00 -19.25 -20.96
CA LYS A 284 16.06 -18.42 -19.73
C LYS A 284 16.84 -17.13 -19.93
N ASP A 285 17.86 -17.13 -20.79
CA ASP A 285 18.63 -15.94 -21.14
C ASP A 285 17.84 -15.02 -22.08
N GLU A 286 17.02 -15.57 -22.99
CA GLU A 286 16.08 -14.82 -23.83
C GLU A 286 15.04 -14.06 -22.99
N ILE A 287 14.40 -14.75 -22.03
CA ILE A 287 13.46 -14.09 -21.10
C ILE A 287 14.13 -12.97 -20.29
N ARG A 288 15.39 -13.16 -19.87
CA ARG A 288 16.16 -12.11 -19.17
C ARG A 288 16.43 -10.92 -20.09
N GLN A 289 16.80 -11.18 -21.34
CA GLN A 289 17.06 -10.16 -22.34
C GLN A 289 15.82 -9.30 -22.58
N ASP A 290 14.66 -9.91 -22.83
CA ASP A 290 13.39 -9.19 -23.04
C ASP A 290 13.02 -8.34 -21.82
N THR A 291 13.18 -8.91 -20.63
CA THR A 291 12.92 -8.22 -19.36
C THR A 291 13.87 -7.03 -19.18
N ARG A 292 15.14 -7.18 -19.57
CA ARG A 292 16.17 -6.13 -19.49
C ARG A 292 15.82 -4.97 -20.41
N GLU A 293 15.39 -5.24 -21.62
CA GLU A 293 14.99 -4.21 -22.58
C GLU A 293 13.79 -3.41 -22.06
N ALA A 294 12.79 -4.10 -21.50
CA ALA A 294 11.65 -3.44 -20.86
C ALA A 294 12.07 -2.58 -19.65
N ALA A 295 12.96 -3.07 -18.80
CA ALA A 295 13.48 -2.32 -17.67
C ALA A 295 14.33 -1.10 -18.09
N GLN A 296 15.11 -1.21 -19.16
CA GLN A 296 15.88 -0.09 -19.74
C GLN A 296 14.97 1.01 -20.29
N GLN A 297 13.83 0.66 -20.88
CA GLN A 297 12.83 1.64 -21.33
C GLN A 297 12.24 2.42 -20.14
N ILE A 298 11.97 1.76 -19.01
CA ILE A 298 11.56 2.45 -17.78
C ILE A 298 12.69 3.36 -17.29
N ALA A 299 13.92 2.84 -17.19
CA ALA A 299 15.07 3.62 -16.73
C ALA A 299 15.28 4.89 -17.56
N THR A 300 15.13 4.80 -18.88
CA THR A 300 15.23 5.94 -19.80
C THR A 300 14.16 6.99 -19.52
N ARG A 301 12.90 6.57 -19.30
CA ARG A 301 11.82 7.50 -18.93
C ARG A 301 12.04 8.13 -17.56
N MET A 302 12.59 7.39 -16.60
CA MET A 302 12.97 7.95 -15.29
C MET A 302 14.05 9.01 -15.47
N ASP A 303 15.09 8.73 -16.26
CA ASP A 303 16.20 9.65 -16.52
C ASP A 303 15.68 10.96 -17.15
N GLN A 304 14.79 10.89 -18.15
CA GLN A 304 14.15 12.07 -18.79
C GLN A 304 13.41 12.97 -17.79
N ILE A 305 12.70 12.38 -16.82
CA ILE A 305 11.97 13.17 -15.82
C ILE A 305 12.94 13.78 -14.81
N MET A 306 13.99 13.04 -14.46
CA MET A 306 15.02 13.47 -13.52
C MET A 306 15.90 14.61 -14.05
N GLU A 307 15.93 14.87 -15.36
CA GLU A 307 16.55 16.07 -15.94
C GLU A 307 15.92 17.37 -15.41
N ASN A 308 14.65 17.33 -14.98
CA ASN A 308 13.89 18.49 -14.55
C ASN A 308 13.77 18.57 -13.03
N ALA A 309 13.90 19.77 -12.47
CA ALA A 309 13.51 20.03 -11.07
C ALA A 309 11.97 19.94 -10.94
N PRO A 310 11.43 19.38 -9.83
CA PRO A 310 12.10 18.93 -8.60
C PRO A 310 12.57 17.46 -8.60
N TYR A 311 12.36 16.70 -9.68
CA TYR A 311 12.53 15.25 -9.71
C TYR A 311 13.98 14.79 -9.57
N ASP A 312 14.94 15.58 -10.08
CA ASP A 312 16.38 15.41 -9.82
C ASP A 312 16.71 15.21 -8.33
N ARG A 313 15.90 15.83 -7.47
CA ARG A 313 16.14 15.93 -6.04
C ARG A 313 15.32 14.97 -5.20
N HIS A 314 14.34 14.31 -5.80
CA HIS A 314 13.37 13.52 -5.07
C HIS A 314 13.99 12.19 -4.62
N LEU A 315 14.03 11.96 -3.29
CA LEU A 315 14.73 10.82 -2.71
C LEU A 315 14.17 9.48 -3.18
N GLU A 316 12.85 9.36 -3.32
CA GLU A 316 12.23 8.09 -3.74
C GLU A 316 12.47 7.79 -5.23
N ILE A 317 12.53 8.82 -6.08
CA ILE A 317 12.85 8.62 -7.51
C ILE A 317 14.31 8.18 -7.65
N LEU A 318 15.22 8.84 -6.91
CA LEU A 318 16.64 8.45 -6.87
C LEU A 318 16.82 7.01 -6.38
N ARG A 319 16.11 6.65 -5.30
CA ARG A 319 16.18 5.30 -4.74
C ARG A 319 15.67 4.29 -5.76
N LEU A 320 14.50 4.53 -6.33
CA LEU A 320 13.88 3.65 -7.32
C LEU A 320 14.77 3.49 -8.55
N ARG A 321 15.36 4.58 -9.05
CA ARG A 321 16.27 4.55 -10.20
C ARG A 321 17.53 3.73 -9.93
N GLY A 322 18.10 3.86 -8.73
CA GLY A 322 19.22 3.04 -8.28
C GLY A 322 18.87 1.56 -8.15
N MET A 323 17.68 1.23 -7.60
CA MET A 323 17.19 -0.17 -7.56
C MET A 323 16.99 -0.74 -8.97
N VAL A 324 16.44 0.05 -9.89
CA VAL A 324 16.26 -0.37 -11.29
C VAL A 324 17.60 -0.65 -11.95
N SER A 325 18.64 0.14 -11.68
CA SER A 325 20.00 -0.16 -12.17
C SER A 325 20.54 -1.47 -11.61
N LEU A 326 20.36 -1.76 -10.32
CA LEU A 326 20.74 -3.06 -9.75
C LEU A 326 19.99 -4.21 -10.45
N PHE A 327 18.67 -4.06 -10.63
CA PHE A 327 17.84 -5.04 -11.31
C PHE A 327 18.27 -5.28 -12.76
N ILE A 328 18.55 -4.22 -13.52
CA ILE A 328 19.09 -4.32 -14.89
C ILE A 328 20.46 -4.99 -14.87
N GLY A 329 21.31 -4.69 -13.89
CA GLY A 329 22.60 -5.34 -13.68
C GLY A 329 22.46 -6.84 -13.51
N ASP A 330 21.57 -7.28 -12.62
CA ASP A 330 21.29 -8.70 -12.40
C ASP A 330 20.80 -9.42 -13.67
N LEU A 331 20.05 -8.71 -14.54
CA LEU A 331 19.60 -9.24 -15.83
C LEU A 331 20.71 -9.36 -16.88
N HIS A 332 21.85 -8.66 -16.74
CA HIS A 332 23.00 -8.85 -17.62
C HIS A 332 23.74 -10.16 -17.36
N LEU A 333 23.62 -10.72 -16.15
CA LEU A 333 24.28 -11.96 -15.79
C LEU A 333 23.62 -13.15 -16.52
N PRO A 334 24.37 -13.91 -17.33
CA PRO A 334 23.83 -15.10 -17.98
C PRO A 334 23.54 -16.19 -16.96
N THR A 335 22.56 -17.07 -17.26
CA THR A 335 22.30 -18.25 -16.42
C THR A 335 23.48 -19.19 -16.27
N ARG A 336 24.39 -19.17 -17.25
CA ARG A 336 25.61 -19.96 -17.23
C ARG A 336 26.78 -19.16 -17.79
N ILE A 337 27.93 -19.32 -17.15
CA ILE A 337 29.23 -18.79 -17.61
C ILE A 337 29.70 -19.70 -18.76
N VAL A 338 29.12 -19.59 -19.96
CA VAL A 338 29.41 -20.55 -21.04
C VAL A 338 30.60 -20.12 -21.90
N GLU A 339 30.84 -18.83 -22.14
CA GLU A 339 31.85 -18.43 -23.15
C GLU A 339 32.56 -17.13 -22.78
N LYS A 340 33.89 -17.17 -22.64
CA LYS A 340 34.72 -16.02 -22.21
C LYS A 340 34.50 -14.77 -23.09
N GLN A 341 34.26 -14.94 -24.39
CA GLN A 341 34.17 -13.84 -25.36
C GLN A 341 32.88 -13.03 -25.29
N GLY A 342 31.77 -13.58 -24.77
CA GLY A 342 30.50 -12.84 -24.58
C GLY A 342 30.22 -12.43 -23.14
N ILE A 343 31.02 -12.94 -22.19
CA ILE A 343 30.91 -12.59 -20.77
C ILE A 343 31.50 -11.21 -20.51
N GLU A 344 32.57 -10.82 -21.19
CA GLU A 344 33.21 -9.51 -21.00
C GLU A 344 32.22 -8.36 -21.27
N ASP A 345 31.49 -8.39 -22.38
CA ASP A 345 30.46 -7.38 -22.70
C ASP A 345 29.33 -7.36 -21.67
N LYS A 346 28.90 -8.53 -21.20
CA LYS A 346 27.85 -8.65 -20.16
C LYS A 346 28.33 -8.11 -18.81
N LEU A 347 29.59 -8.37 -18.45
CA LEU A 347 30.22 -7.86 -17.23
C LEU A 347 30.43 -6.34 -17.29
N GLN A 348 30.82 -5.81 -18.44
CA GLN A 348 30.90 -4.36 -18.65
C GLN A 348 29.53 -3.70 -18.49
N GLY A 349 28.48 -4.31 -19.06
CA GLY A 349 27.10 -3.84 -18.89
C GLY A 349 26.64 -3.88 -17.43
N LEU A 350 26.99 -4.94 -16.69
CA LEU A 350 26.75 -5.05 -15.25
C LEU A 350 27.48 -3.93 -14.49
N GLU A 351 28.79 -3.77 -14.70
CA GLU A 351 29.61 -2.78 -14.00
C GLU A 351 29.10 -1.36 -14.24
N TYR A 352 28.73 -1.04 -15.49
CA TYR A 352 28.13 0.24 -15.85
C TYR A 352 26.84 0.53 -15.07
N GLU A 353 25.95 -0.47 -14.91
CA GLU A 353 24.72 -0.30 -14.14
C GLU A 353 24.97 -0.27 -12.62
N LEU A 354 25.96 -1.00 -12.11
CA LEU A 354 26.37 -0.92 -10.71
C LEU A 354 26.92 0.48 -10.37
N ASP A 355 27.73 1.06 -11.25
CA ASP A 355 28.27 2.40 -11.04
C ASP A 355 27.17 3.48 -11.09
N LYS A 356 26.19 3.36 -12.01
CA LYS A 356 24.98 4.19 -11.97
C LYS A 356 24.23 4.06 -10.66
N ALA A 357 24.01 2.83 -10.18
CA ALA A 357 23.31 2.59 -8.93
C ALA A 357 24.04 3.27 -7.75
N ARG A 358 25.36 3.14 -7.68
CA ARG A 358 26.22 3.82 -6.69
C ARG A 358 26.05 5.33 -6.76
N ASP A 359 26.07 5.92 -7.95
CA ASP A 359 25.91 7.37 -8.11
C ASP A 359 24.56 7.88 -7.60
N PHE A 360 23.46 7.16 -7.89
CA PHE A 360 22.15 7.52 -7.35
C PHE A 360 22.10 7.39 -5.83
N PHE A 361 22.70 6.35 -5.25
CA PHE A 361 22.75 6.19 -3.79
C PHE A 361 23.65 7.23 -3.10
N ARG A 362 24.78 7.60 -3.69
CA ARG A 362 25.63 8.71 -3.19
C ARG A 362 24.86 10.02 -3.16
N ARG A 363 24.11 10.32 -4.24
CA ARG A 363 23.24 11.51 -4.29
C ARG A 363 22.19 11.53 -3.19
N ILE A 364 21.67 10.37 -2.76
CA ILE A 364 20.74 10.30 -1.62
C ILE A 364 21.46 10.68 -0.32
N LEU A 365 22.69 10.19 -0.10
CA LEU A 365 23.48 10.51 1.09
C LEU A 365 23.86 11.99 1.17
N GLU A 366 24.31 12.58 0.07
CA GLU A 366 24.62 14.02 -0.04
C GLU A 366 23.43 14.88 0.39
N ARG A 367 22.21 14.40 0.13
CA ARG A 367 20.95 15.08 0.43
C ARG A 367 20.38 14.71 1.81
N LYS A 368 21.17 14.05 2.65
CA LYS A 368 20.79 13.59 4.00
C LYS A 368 19.61 12.61 4.00
N GLY A 369 19.40 11.89 2.89
CA GLY A 369 18.46 10.78 2.81
C GLY A 369 18.97 9.56 3.58
N ARG A 370 18.04 8.70 3.98
CA ARG A 370 18.38 7.41 4.63
C ARG A 370 18.48 6.32 3.58
N LEU A 371 19.53 5.50 3.69
CA LEU A 371 19.68 4.28 2.90
C LEU A 371 19.61 3.06 3.81
N GLU A 372 19.24 1.92 3.23
CA GLU A 372 19.23 0.65 3.94
C GLU A 372 20.65 0.23 4.34
N PRO A 373 20.83 -0.48 5.47
CA PRO A 373 22.16 -0.86 5.94
C PRO A 373 22.96 -1.69 4.94
N TRP A 374 22.29 -2.50 4.10
CA TRP A 374 22.96 -3.29 3.08
C TRP A 374 23.42 -2.43 1.89
N LEU A 375 22.68 -1.37 1.53
CA LEU A 375 23.08 -0.41 0.51
C LEU A 375 24.27 0.44 0.96
N MET A 376 24.35 0.73 2.25
CA MET A 376 25.52 1.40 2.83
C MET A 376 26.79 0.55 2.73
N LYS A 377 26.69 -0.78 2.71
CA LYS A 377 27.83 -1.68 2.47
C LYS A 377 28.16 -1.85 0.99
N PHE A 378 27.19 -1.55 0.12
CA PHE A 378 27.33 -1.65 -1.34
C PHE A 378 28.06 -0.45 -1.95
N LEU A 379 27.94 0.72 -1.30
CA LEU A 379 28.70 1.93 -1.58
C LEU A 379 30.15 1.82 -1.11
#